data_AF-V9LE46-F1
#
_entry.id   AF-V9LE46-F1
#
_cell.length_a   1.000
_cell.length_b   1.000
_cell.length_c   1.000
_cell.angle_alpha   90.00
_cell.angle_beta   90.00
_cell.angle_gamma   90.00
#
_symmetry.space_group_name_H-M   'P 1'
#
loop_
_entity.id
_entity.type
_entity.pdbx_description
1 polymer ?
#
loop_
_entity_poly.entity_id
_entity_poly.type
_entity_poly.pdbx_seq_one_letter_code
_entity_poly.pdbx_strand_id
1 'polypeptide(L)'
;SSCGWSDVKGNKDGSSHPPVPAFSDKDTFTLVGKVVLKNHRRVLFRHRAFKPRAPFTKVQPVVADDSVLIQDLWSKGPWSLGGVRHFRICIAFVSGGHLPCLKRLSVWGQPARSCPLVVIESLFQVHRRLCQETADRAESVFGAEDTCSTATGNGLGPSTSAAPAVTEDIPEEFLDPITSDIMALPVLLPCGKAVDQSTLEKYLQGEATWGRGPNDPFTGVPFSRHSKPAPHPVLNAR
;
A
#
# COMPACT_ATOMS: atom_id res chain seq x y z
N SER A 1 -29.67 -44.97 -4.45
CA SER A 1 -28.39 -45.22 -5.14
C SER A 1 -27.41 -44.14 -4.71
N SER A 2 -26.36 -44.56 -4.01
CA SER A 2 -25.33 -43.76 -3.36
C SER A 2 -24.29 -43.25 -4.38
N CYS A 3 -23.62 -42.13 -4.05
CA CYS A 3 -22.24 -41.67 -4.36
C CYS A 3 -22.21 -40.18 -3.91
N GLY A 4 -21.46 -39.67 -2.93
CA GLY A 4 -20.25 -40.12 -2.26
C GLY A 4 -19.05 -39.29 -2.76
N TRP A 5 -18.64 -38.25 -2.04
CA TRP A 5 -17.28 -37.69 -2.13
C TRP A 5 -16.82 -37.13 -0.78
N SER A 6 -15.53 -37.35 -0.55
CA SER A 6 -14.92 -37.67 0.73
C SER A 6 -14.24 -36.47 1.38
N ASP A 7 -14.33 -36.41 2.70
CA ASP A 7 -13.66 -35.46 3.58
C ASP A 7 -12.18 -35.84 3.70
N VAL A 8 -11.26 -34.97 3.27
CA VAL A 8 -9.81 -35.13 3.47
C VAL A 8 -9.42 -34.39 4.74
N LYS A 9 -9.16 -35.17 5.80
CA LYS A 9 -8.46 -34.70 6.99
C LYS A 9 -6.94 -34.68 6.77
N GLY A 10 -6.33 -33.56 7.14
CA GLY A 10 -4.89 -33.36 7.34
C GLY A 10 -4.62 -31.86 7.21
N ASN A 11 -3.95 -31.14 8.10
CA ASN A 11 -3.03 -31.48 9.16
C ASN A 11 -3.11 -30.37 10.22
N LYS A 12 -3.01 -30.70 11.51
CA LYS A 12 -2.90 -29.71 12.60
C LYS A 12 -1.42 -29.42 12.81
N ASP A 13 -0.94 -28.27 12.33
CA ASP A 13 0.30 -27.67 12.83
C ASP A 13 0.00 -26.31 13.46
N GLY A 14 0.59 -26.11 14.63
CA GLY A 14 0.29 -25.04 15.57
C GLY A 14 0.71 -23.67 15.06
N SER A 15 -0.26 -22.76 15.07
CA SER A 15 -0.06 -21.32 15.17
C SER A 15 -1.37 -20.76 15.74
N SER A 16 -1.38 -20.46 17.03
CA SER A 16 -2.53 -19.90 17.74
C SER A 16 -2.70 -18.42 17.37
N HIS A 17 -3.04 -18.14 16.11
CA HIS A 17 -3.75 -16.91 15.78
C HIS A 17 -5.24 -17.22 15.91
N PRO A 18 -6.02 -16.43 16.70
CA PRO A 18 -7.46 -16.58 16.67
C PRO A 18 -7.91 -16.38 15.22
N PRO A 19 -8.78 -17.25 14.67
CA PRO A 19 -9.29 -17.08 13.34
C PRO A 19 -9.88 -15.67 13.25
N VAL A 20 -9.44 -14.89 12.27
CA VAL A 20 -10.08 -13.61 11.94
C VAL A 20 -11.56 -13.93 11.80
N PRO A 21 -12.46 -13.34 12.62
CA PRO A 21 -13.86 -13.73 12.62
C PRO A 21 -14.39 -13.53 11.20
N ALA A 22 -14.75 -14.65 10.57
CA ALA A 22 -15.40 -14.65 9.27
C ALA A 22 -16.67 -13.80 9.35
N PHE A 23 -16.97 -13.08 8.27
CA PHE A 23 -18.15 -12.24 8.15
C PHE A 23 -19.39 -13.03 8.59
N SER A 24 -20.15 -12.50 9.55
CA SER A 24 -21.39 -13.15 9.96
C SER A 24 -22.45 -12.81 8.92
N ASP A 25 -23.22 -13.79 8.45
CA ASP A 25 -24.35 -13.58 7.52
C ASP A 25 -25.42 -12.58 8.05
N LYS A 26 -25.28 -12.12 9.30
CA LYS A 26 -26.13 -11.09 9.92
C LYS A 26 -25.64 -9.66 9.71
N ASP A 27 -24.45 -9.45 9.13
CA ASP A 27 -23.88 -8.12 8.94
C ASP A 27 -24.61 -7.37 7.80
N THR A 28 -25.39 -6.35 8.18
CA THR A 28 -26.12 -5.49 7.23
C THR A 28 -25.19 -4.44 6.64
N PHE A 29 -24.80 -4.61 5.38
CA PHE A 29 -24.05 -3.60 4.65
C PHE A 29 -24.96 -2.44 4.22
N THR A 30 -24.56 -1.22 4.56
CA THR A 30 -25.25 0.00 4.13
C THR A 30 -24.32 0.81 3.24
N LEU A 31 -24.76 1.13 2.02
CA LEU A 31 -24.03 2.05 1.14
C LEU A 31 -24.15 3.47 1.70
N VAL A 32 -23.01 4.04 2.08
CA VAL A 32 -22.93 5.36 2.74
C VAL A 32 -22.22 6.41 1.90
N GLY A 33 -21.67 6.04 0.75
CA GLY A 33 -20.99 6.98 -0.14
C GLY A 33 -20.76 6.36 -1.51
N LYS A 34 -20.90 7.17 -2.55
CA LYS A 34 -20.58 6.82 -3.93
C LYS A 34 -20.08 8.07 -4.63
N VAL A 35 -19.03 7.92 -5.41
CA VAL A 35 -18.38 9.04 -6.09
C VAL A 35 -17.89 8.58 -7.45
N VAL A 36 -17.88 9.49 -8.43
CA VAL A 36 -17.25 9.29 -9.73
C VAL A 36 -16.16 10.34 -9.86
N LEU A 37 -14.92 9.88 -10.01
CA LEU A 37 -13.77 10.76 -10.16
C LEU A 37 -13.53 11.03 -11.65
N LYS A 38 -13.61 12.29 -12.05
CA LYS A 38 -13.29 12.73 -13.42
C LYS A 38 -11.89 13.35 -13.49
N ASN A 39 -11.72 14.47 -12.79
CA ASN A 39 -10.48 15.24 -12.81
C ASN A 39 -9.66 15.10 -11.51
N HIS A 40 -10.16 14.33 -10.54
CA HIS A 40 -9.51 14.13 -9.25
C HIS A 40 -8.88 12.74 -9.19
N ARG A 41 -7.67 12.65 -8.63
CA ARG A 41 -6.96 11.38 -8.39
C ARG A 41 -7.10 10.89 -6.95
N ARG A 42 -7.72 11.70 -6.09
CA ARG A 42 -7.89 11.45 -4.66
C ARG A 42 -9.30 11.80 -4.24
N VAL A 43 -9.85 10.99 -3.35
CA VAL A 43 -11.13 11.25 -2.70
C VAL A 43 -11.01 11.04 -1.20
N LEU A 44 -11.63 11.95 -0.44
CA LEU A 44 -11.79 11.87 1.00
C LEU A 44 -13.26 11.64 1.32
N PHE A 45 -13.57 10.51 1.95
CA PHE A 45 -14.90 10.26 2.50
C PHE A 45 -14.98 10.78 3.94
N ARG A 46 -15.77 11.83 4.17
CA ARG A 46 -15.85 12.50 5.46
C ARG A 46 -17.16 12.19 6.19
N HIS A 47 -17.07 11.73 7.43
CA HIS A 47 -18.24 11.63 8.30
C HIS A 47 -18.48 12.96 9.03
N ARG A 48 -19.48 13.72 8.62
CA ARG A 48 -19.74 15.08 9.14
C ARG A 48 -20.05 15.14 10.64
N ALA A 49 -20.66 14.11 11.20
CA ALA A 49 -20.96 14.04 12.64
C ALA A 49 -19.80 13.47 13.48
N PHE A 50 -18.66 13.16 12.85
CA PHE A 50 -17.48 12.70 13.58
C PHE A 50 -16.95 13.81 14.49
N LYS A 51 -16.78 13.48 15.77
CA LYS A 51 -16.13 14.34 16.77
C LYS A 51 -15.06 13.53 17.48
N PRO A 52 -13.78 13.94 17.39
CA PRO A 52 -12.70 13.35 18.17
C PRO A 52 -13.05 13.33 19.66
N ARG A 53 -12.70 12.25 20.35
CA ARG A 53 -12.91 12.10 21.81
C ARG A 53 -11.60 11.70 22.46
N ALA A 54 -11.44 12.09 23.71
CA ALA A 54 -10.36 11.58 24.55
C ALA A 54 -10.36 10.03 24.54
N PRO A 55 -9.19 9.39 24.52
CA PRO A 55 -7.85 9.98 24.51
C PRO A 55 -7.31 10.35 23.10
N PHE A 56 -8.11 10.20 22.04
CA PHE A 56 -7.72 10.37 20.63
C PHE A 56 -8.03 11.77 20.05
N THR A 57 -7.83 12.85 20.82
CA THR A 57 -8.20 14.21 20.39
C THR A 57 -7.33 14.78 19.28
N LYS A 58 -6.14 14.23 19.04
CA LYS A 58 -5.17 14.70 18.03
C LYS A 58 -5.24 13.96 16.69
N VAL A 59 -6.29 13.18 16.42
CA VAL A 59 -6.44 12.50 15.11
C VAL A 59 -6.74 13.56 14.05
N GLN A 60 -5.69 14.13 13.45
CA GLN A 60 -5.84 15.06 12.33
C GLN A 60 -6.03 14.29 11.03
N PRO A 61 -7.06 14.62 10.22
CA PRO A 61 -7.11 14.19 8.84
C PRO A 61 -5.93 14.81 8.08
N VAL A 62 -5.34 14.06 7.15
CA VAL A 62 -4.37 14.58 6.19
C VAL A 62 -4.95 15.82 5.51
N VAL A 63 -4.14 16.88 5.47
CA VAL A 63 -4.48 18.19 4.89
C VAL A 63 -5.09 17.98 3.51
N ALA A 64 -6.32 18.47 3.35
CA ALA A 64 -7.00 18.49 2.07
C ALA A 64 -6.29 19.54 1.19
N ASP A 65 -5.45 19.05 0.29
CA ASP A 65 -4.97 19.83 -0.84
C ASP A 65 -6.11 20.03 -1.85
N ASP A 66 -6.07 21.09 -2.66
CA ASP A 66 -7.14 21.49 -3.59
C ASP A 66 -7.46 20.39 -4.63
N SER A 67 -6.53 19.44 -4.82
CA SER A 67 -6.70 18.30 -5.71
C SER A 67 -7.54 17.14 -5.13
N VAL A 68 -7.93 17.19 -3.85
CA VAL A 68 -8.71 16.14 -3.18
C VAL A 68 -10.21 16.43 -3.27
N LEU A 69 -10.96 15.53 -3.89
CA LEU A 69 -12.42 15.60 -3.85
C LEU A 69 -12.93 15.17 -2.48
N ILE A 70 -13.66 16.04 -1.78
CA ILE A 70 -14.29 15.71 -0.50
C ILE A 70 -15.72 15.23 -0.74
N GLN A 71 -16.02 14.02 -0.30
CA GLN A 71 -17.36 13.42 -0.35
C GLN A 71 -17.85 13.17 1.08
N ASP A 72 -18.92 13.85 1.49
CA ASP A 72 -19.54 13.55 2.78
C ASP A 72 -20.26 12.20 2.72
N LEU A 73 -20.09 11.40 3.77
CA LEU A 73 -20.76 10.13 3.97
C LEU A 73 -22.21 10.36 4.40
N TRP A 74 -23.13 9.70 3.72
CA TRP A 74 -24.52 9.60 4.13
C TRP A 74 -24.65 8.78 5.42
N SER A 75 -25.55 9.22 6.28
CA SER A 75 -25.87 8.54 7.55
C SER A 75 -27.36 8.67 7.83
N LYS A 76 -27.97 7.63 8.41
CA LYS A 76 -29.39 7.65 8.84
C LYS A 76 -29.61 8.58 10.05
N GLY A 77 -28.53 8.95 10.72
CA GLY A 77 -28.51 9.86 11.85
C GLY A 77 -27.09 10.01 12.39
N PRO A 78 -26.86 10.94 13.32
CA PRO A 78 -25.52 11.29 13.80
C PRO A 78 -24.75 10.14 14.46
N TRP A 79 -25.47 9.11 14.93
CA TRP A 79 -24.89 7.95 15.60
C TRP A 79 -24.76 6.71 14.70
N SER A 80 -25.33 6.72 13.49
CA SER A 80 -25.43 5.49 12.67
C SER A 80 -24.07 4.97 12.18
N LEU A 81 -23.05 5.82 12.15
CA LEU A 81 -21.67 5.46 11.81
C LEU A 81 -20.75 5.40 13.04
N GLY A 82 -21.31 5.38 14.26
CA GLY A 82 -20.55 5.39 15.51
C GLY A 82 -19.98 4.04 15.95
N GLY A 83 -20.47 2.93 15.37
CA GLY A 83 -20.12 1.55 15.73
C GLY A 83 -19.80 0.67 14.53
N VAL A 84 -19.18 1.24 13.50
CA VAL A 84 -18.83 0.51 12.27
C VAL A 84 -17.74 -0.51 12.58
N ARG A 85 -18.00 -1.79 12.29
CA ARG A 85 -17.04 -2.90 12.47
C ARG A 85 -16.28 -3.21 11.19
N HIS A 86 -16.93 -3.02 10.05
CA HIS A 86 -16.40 -3.32 8.73
C HIS A 86 -16.76 -2.19 7.78
N PHE A 87 -15.82 -1.79 6.93
CA PHE A 87 -16.11 -0.95 5.78
C PHE A 87 -15.71 -1.72 4.52
N ARG A 88 -16.43 -1.48 3.43
CA ARG A 88 -16.18 -2.10 2.14
C ARG A 88 -15.99 -1.01 1.10
N ILE A 89 -14.90 -1.09 0.34
CA ILE A 89 -14.62 -0.22 -0.79
C ILE A 89 -14.80 -1.05 -2.06
N CYS A 90 -15.50 -0.50 -3.05
CA CYS A 90 -15.70 -1.13 -4.34
C CYS A 90 -15.41 -0.14 -5.46
N ILE A 91 -14.46 -0.48 -6.33
CA ILE A 91 -14.25 0.21 -7.59
C ILE A 91 -15.20 -0.44 -8.60
N ALA A 92 -16.37 0.16 -8.79
CA ALA A 92 -17.42 -0.43 -9.63
C ALA A 92 -17.13 -0.27 -11.13
N PHE A 93 -16.44 0.80 -11.52
CA PHE A 93 -16.14 1.11 -12.92
C PHE A 93 -14.89 1.98 -13.01
N VAL A 94 -14.08 1.74 -14.03
CA VAL A 94 -12.93 2.57 -14.41
C VAL A 94 -13.07 2.91 -15.88
N SER A 95 -12.88 4.19 -16.20
CA SER A 95 -12.83 4.65 -17.59
C SER A 95 -11.41 4.52 -18.15
N GLY A 96 -11.29 4.17 -19.43
CA GLY A 96 -10.00 4.22 -20.14
C GLY A 96 -9.17 2.92 -20.18
N GLY A 97 -9.78 1.74 -19.96
CA GLY A 97 -9.10 0.45 -20.16
C GLY A 97 -7.96 0.13 -19.16
N HIS A 98 -7.71 1.00 -18.18
CA HIS A 98 -6.73 0.78 -17.13
C HIS A 98 -7.25 -0.15 -16.04
N LEU A 99 -6.34 -0.85 -15.38
CA LEU A 99 -6.67 -1.70 -14.24
C LEU A 99 -7.10 -0.86 -13.03
N PRO A 100 -8.14 -1.27 -12.28
CA PRO A 100 -8.54 -0.62 -11.04
C PRO A 100 -7.52 -0.91 -9.94
N CYS A 101 -6.72 0.10 -9.54
CA CYS A 101 -5.78 -0.02 -8.43
C CYS A 101 -5.91 1.14 -7.44
N LEU A 102 -5.61 0.86 -6.16
CA LEU A 102 -5.53 1.86 -5.10
C LEU A 102 -4.07 2.09 -4.73
N LYS A 103 -3.50 3.26 -5.06
CA LYS A 103 -2.12 3.62 -4.68
C LYS A 103 -1.96 3.71 -3.16
N ARG A 104 -2.95 4.29 -2.46
CA ARG A 104 -2.92 4.49 -1.01
C ARG A 104 -4.33 4.53 -0.45
N LEU A 105 -4.53 3.84 0.66
CA LEU A 105 -5.75 3.91 1.47
C LEU A 105 -5.37 4.34 2.89
N SER A 106 -6.02 5.39 3.38
CA SER A 106 -5.85 5.86 4.76
C SER A 106 -7.22 5.94 5.42
N VAL A 107 -7.35 5.27 6.56
CA VAL A 107 -8.58 5.23 7.34
C VAL A 107 -8.33 5.96 8.65
N TRP A 108 -9.14 6.98 8.90
CA TRP A 108 -9.04 7.81 10.09
C TRP A 108 -10.28 7.61 10.95
N GLY A 109 -10.08 7.56 12.27
CA GLY A 109 -11.17 7.38 13.19
C GLY A 109 -10.68 7.11 14.60
N GLN A 110 -11.60 6.61 15.42
CA GLN A 110 -11.32 6.20 16.78
C GLN A 110 -12.21 5.03 17.17
N PRO A 111 -11.86 4.28 18.22
CA PRO A 111 -12.71 3.21 18.72
C PRO A 111 -14.14 3.67 19.02
N ALA A 112 -15.11 2.78 18.77
CA ALA A 112 -16.51 3.01 19.09
C ALA A 112 -16.72 3.15 20.60
N ARG A 113 -17.79 3.83 21.03
CA ARG A 113 -18.11 3.97 22.47
C ARG A 113 -18.44 2.63 23.14
N SER A 114 -18.87 1.65 22.36
CA SER A 114 -19.19 0.30 22.82
C SER A 114 -17.95 -0.60 22.91
N CYS A 115 -16.76 -0.13 22.51
CA CYS A 115 -15.53 -0.91 22.65
C CYS A 115 -15.17 -1.08 24.13
N PRO A 116 -14.77 -2.29 24.58
CA PRO A 116 -14.29 -2.50 25.94
C PRO A 116 -13.11 -1.58 26.28
N LEU A 117 -13.04 -1.10 27.53
CA LEU A 117 -11.98 -0.18 27.98
C LEU A 117 -10.58 -0.76 27.76
N VAL A 118 -10.39 -2.05 28.03
CA VAL A 118 -9.11 -2.75 27.81
C VAL A 118 -8.64 -2.63 26.36
N VAL A 119 -9.56 -2.70 25.40
CA VAL A 119 -9.24 -2.53 23.96
C VAL A 119 -8.90 -1.08 23.65
N ILE A 120 -9.63 -0.12 24.23
CA ILE A 120 -9.36 1.31 24.06
C ILE A 120 -7.97 1.67 24.58
N GLU A 121 -7.61 1.20 25.78
CA GLU A 121 -6.32 1.44 26.40
C GLU A 121 -5.18 0.81 25.58
N SER A 122 -5.34 -0.43 25.16
CA SER A 122 -4.36 -1.11 24.30
C SER A 122 -4.13 -0.35 22.99
N LEU A 123 -5.20 0.05 22.31
CA LEU A 123 -5.11 0.85 21.08
C LEU A 123 -4.46 2.21 21.32
N PHE A 124 -4.75 2.86 22.45
CA PHE A 124 -4.14 4.13 22.80
C PHE A 124 -2.63 3.99 23.04
N GLN A 125 -2.19 2.92 23.71
CA GLN A 125 -0.76 2.63 23.89
C GLN A 125 -0.04 2.40 22.56
N VAL A 126 -0.65 1.64 21.64
CA VAL A 126 -0.12 1.45 20.28
C VAL A 126 -0.05 2.77 19.52
N HIS A 127 -1.12 3.57 19.54
CA HIS A 127 -1.16 4.87 18.91
C HIS A 127 -0.06 5.80 19.41
N ARG A 128 0.17 5.84 20.73
CA ARG A 128 1.22 6.68 21.33
C ARG A 128 2.62 6.30 20.84
N ARG A 129 2.93 5.00 20.75
CA ARG A 129 4.21 4.52 20.22
C ARG A 129 4.43 4.94 18.77
N LEU A 130 3.43 4.73 17.92
CA LEU A 130 3.49 5.12 16.50
C LEU A 130 3.65 6.64 16.33
N CYS A 131 3.00 7.44 17.18
CA CYS A 131 3.16 8.89 17.16
C CYS A 131 4.56 9.35 17.61
N GLN A 132 5.22 8.62 18.52
CA GLN A 132 6.59 8.91 18.94
C GLN A 132 7.58 8.58 17.81
N GLU A 133 7.47 7.38 17.23
CA GLU A 133 8.33 6.96 16.10
C GLU A 133 8.22 7.90 14.88
N THR A 134 7.02 8.43 14.62
CA THR A 134 6.81 9.39 13.52
C THR A 134 7.34 10.79 13.84
N ALA A 135 7.33 11.21 15.11
CA ALA A 135 7.94 12.47 15.53
C ALA A 135 9.48 12.39 15.47
N ASP A 136 10.06 11.29 15.95
CA ASP A 136 11.52 11.08 15.95
C ASP A 136 12.10 11.03 14.53
N ARG A 137 11.35 10.44 13.56
CA ARG A 137 11.72 10.43 12.14
C ARG A 137 11.54 11.79 11.45
N ALA A 138 10.65 12.65 11.96
CA ALA A 138 10.46 13.99 11.41
C ALA A 138 11.60 14.92 11.89
N GLU A 139 12.00 14.82 13.15
CA GLU A 139 13.11 15.59 13.73
C GLU A 139 14.48 15.21 13.15
N SER A 140 14.70 13.93 12.79
CA SER A 140 15.97 13.49 12.18
C SER A 140 16.21 14.02 10.75
N VAL A 141 15.26 14.73 10.15
CA VAL A 141 15.37 15.33 8.79
C VAL A 141 15.68 16.83 8.85
N PHE A 142 15.54 17.49 10.02
CA PHE A 142 15.77 18.93 10.19
C PHE A 142 17.12 19.28 10.83
N GLY A 143 18.10 18.37 10.77
CA GLY A 143 19.45 18.55 11.31
C GLY A 143 20.54 18.53 10.24
N ALA A 144 20.40 19.33 9.18
CA ALA A 144 21.50 19.62 8.25
C ALA A 144 21.28 21.04 7.67
N GLU A 145 21.50 22.05 8.51
CA GLU A 145 21.72 23.40 8.02
C GLU A 145 23.11 23.47 7.38
N ASP A 146 23.07 23.52 6.05
CA ASP A 146 24.20 23.59 5.15
C ASP A 146 24.89 24.95 5.30
N THR A 147 25.86 25.05 6.22
CA THR A 147 26.79 26.17 6.24
C THR A 147 28.01 25.80 5.39
N CYS A 148 27.93 26.13 4.11
CA CYS A 148 29.10 26.14 3.23
C CYS A 148 30.12 27.16 3.78
N SER A 149 31.19 26.67 4.38
CA SER A 149 32.39 27.45 4.67
C SER A 149 33.63 26.64 4.31
N THR A 150 34.21 27.05 3.18
CA THR A 150 35.53 26.72 2.68
C THR A 150 36.60 26.86 3.78
N ALA A 151 37.31 25.78 4.11
CA ALA A 151 38.70 25.84 4.56
C ALA A 151 39.39 24.46 4.55
N THR A 152 40.49 24.44 3.81
CA THR A 152 41.54 23.43 3.63
C THR A 152 42.16 22.94 4.95
N GLY A 153 42.51 21.64 5.07
CA GLY A 153 43.42 21.18 6.12
C GLY A 153 43.49 19.66 6.34
N ASN A 154 44.64 19.08 6.01
CA ASN A 154 45.02 17.65 6.04
C ASN A 154 44.87 16.95 7.42
N GLY A 155 44.63 15.62 7.39
CA GLY A 155 44.92 14.73 8.52
C GLY A 155 44.62 13.25 8.21
N LEU A 156 45.67 12.44 8.01
CA LEU A 156 45.63 11.00 7.74
C LEU A 156 45.22 10.15 8.96
N GLY A 157 44.48 9.06 8.72
CA GLY A 157 44.29 7.95 9.65
C GLY A 157 43.41 6.83 9.06
N PRO A 158 43.89 5.57 8.91
CA PRO A 158 43.25 4.53 8.09
C PRO A 158 42.43 3.51 8.89
N SER A 159 41.64 2.73 8.14
CA SER A 159 41.18 1.33 8.36
C SER A 159 39.66 1.07 8.51
N THR A 160 39.13 0.56 7.38
CA THR A 160 38.20 -0.57 7.20
C THR A 160 36.68 -0.42 7.43
N SER A 161 35.99 -0.26 6.28
CA SER A 161 34.74 -0.93 5.82
C SER A 161 33.45 -0.76 6.66
N ALA A 162 32.31 -0.25 6.16
CA ALA A 162 31.77 -0.27 4.80
C ALA A 162 30.75 0.89 4.58
N ALA A 163 30.85 1.49 3.40
CA ALA A 163 29.91 2.31 2.62
C ALA A 163 29.10 3.44 3.32
N PRO A 164 29.35 4.72 2.98
CA PRO A 164 28.42 5.81 3.27
C PRO A 164 27.21 5.72 2.33
N ALA A 165 26.02 5.98 2.87
CA ALA A 165 24.79 6.14 2.10
C ALA A 165 24.91 7.38 1.20
N VAL A 166 25.44 7.18 0.00
CA VAL A 166 25.36 8.15 -1.10
C VAL A 166 23.90 8.15 -1.55
N THR A 167 23.13 9.12 -1.08
CA THR A 167 21.85 9.50 -1.68
C THR A 167 22.15 10.35 -2.91
N GLU A 168 22.75 9.73 -3.91
CA GLU A 168 22.63 10.22 -5.27
C GLU A 168 21.32 9.66 -5.81
N ASP A 169 20.45 10.54 -6.31
CA ASP A 169 19.18 10.18 -6.95
C ASP A 169 19.46 9.16 -8.07
N ILE A 170 19.23 7.88 -7.78
CA ILE A 170 19.30 6.83 -8.79
C ILE A 170 18.23 7.15 -9.83
N PRO A 171 18.60 7.37 -11.10
CA PRO A 171 17.63 7.73 -12.11
C PRO A 171 16.54 6.66 -12.23
N GLU A 172 15.27 7.09 -12.36
CA GLU A 172 14.10 6.18 -12.35
C GLU A 172 14.19 5.09 -13.42
N GLU A 173 14.95 5.28 -14.49
CA GLU A 173 15.18 4.29 -15.55
C GLU A 173 15.96 3.04 -15.09
N PHE A 174 16.66 3.10 -13.96
CA PHE A 174 17.36 1.95 -13.37
C PHE A 174 16.51 1.21 -12.34
N LEU A 175 15.36 1.77 -11.97
CA LEU A 175 14.46 1.17 -11.00
C LEU A 175 13.43 0.28 -11.70
N ASP A 176 13.18 -0.89 -11.12
CA ASP A 176 12.11 -1.77 -11.55
C ASP A 176 10.76 -1.10 -11.25
N PRO A 177 9.88 -0.89 -12.24
CA PRO A 177 8.59 -0.23 -12.04
C PRO A 177 7.59 -0.99 -11.13
N ILE A 178 7.84 -2.27 -10.85
CA ILE A 178 7.03 -3.12 -9.98
C ILE A 178 7.60 -3.13 -8.55
N THR A 179 8.91 -3.35 -8.38
CA THR A 179 9.52 -3.46 -7.05
C THR A 179 10.09 -2.15 -6.52
N SER A 180 10.34 -1.17 -7.39
CA SER A 180 11.08 0.06 -7.10
C SER A 180 12.52 -0.17 -6.61
N ASP A 181 13.07 -1.36 -6.87
CA ASP A 181 14.47 -1.71 -6.60
C ASP A 181 15.32 -1.54 -7.87
N ILE A 182 16.64 -1.39 -7.72
CA ILE A 182 17.56 -1.33 -8.87
C ILE A 182 17.49 -2.65 -9.66
N MET A 183 17.28 -2.55 -10.98
CA MET A 183 17.27 -3.70 -11.87
C MET A 183 18.68 -4.27 -12.03
N ALA A 184 18.83 -5.57 -11.78
CA ALA A 184 20.09 -6.28 -12.00
C ALA A 184 20.18 -6.84 -13.41
N LEU A 185 19.05 -7.33 -13.94
CA LEU A 185 18.92 -7.88 -15.28
C LEU A 185 17.66 -7.30 -15.94
N PRO A 186 17.72 -6.06 -16.47
CA PRO A 186 16.58 -5.42 -17.14
C PRO A 186 16.16 -6.17 -18.41
N VAL A 187 14.88 -6.51 -18.46
CA VAL A 187 14.19 -7.15 -19.58
C VAL A 187 13.14 -6.19 -20.13
N LEU A 188 13.24 -5.87 -21.41
CA LEU A 188 12.27 -5.07 -22.14
C LEU A 188 11.05 -5.92 -22.52
N LEU A 189 9.89 -5.51 -22.05
CA LEU A 189 8.61 -6.09 -22.41
C LEU A 189 8.10 -5.57 -23.76
N PRO A 190 7.22 -6.30 -24.46
CA PRO A 190 6.58 -5.84 -25.70
C PRO A 190 5.83 -4.52 -25.55
N CYS A 191 5.33 -4.20 -24.34
CA CYS A 191 4.70 -2.90 -24.04
C CYS A 191 5.70 -1.73 -23.96
N GLY A 192 7.00 -1.98 -24.14
CA GLY A 192 8.07 -0.97 -24.11
C GLY A 192 8.58 -0.62 -22.70
N LYS A 193 8.15 -1.36 -21.66
CA LYS A 193 8.63 -1.15 -20.28
C LYS A 193 9.75 -2.13 -19.95
N ALA A 194 10.79 -1.66 -19.26
CA ALA A 194 11.82 -2.51 -18.68
C ALA A 194 11.42 -2.96 -17.26
N VAL A 195 11.64 -4.22 -16.95
CA VAL A 195 11.47 -4.82 -15.61
C VAL A 195 12.65 -5.71 -15.30
N ASP A 196 12.96 -5.97 -14.04
CA ASP A 196 13.98 -6.96 -13.70
C ASP A 196 13.52 -8.38 -14.07
N GLN A 197 14.46 -9.21 -14.53
CA GLN A 197 14.18 -10.59 -14.90
C GLN A 197 13.56 -11.38 -13.75
N SER A 198 14.08 -11.24 -12.53
CA SER A 198 13.58 -11.98 -11.37
C SER A 198 12.16 -11.54 -11.00
N THR A 199 11.85 -10.27 -11.19
CA THR A 199 10.50 -9.71 -11.02
C THR A 199 9.54 -10.33 -12.02
N LEU A 200 9.92 -10.39 -13.30
CA LEU A 200 9.10 -11.00 -14.35
C LEU A 200 8.86 -12.49 -14.08
N GLU A 201 9.88 -13.24 -13.70
CA GLU A 201 9.75 -14.68 -13.38
C GLU A 201 8.79 -14.92 -12.20
N LYS A 202 8.91 -14.13 -11.12
CA LYS A 202 7.99 -14.21 -9.97
C LYS A 202 6.56 -13.91 -10.36
N TYR A 203 6.34 -12.89 -11.19
CA TYR A 203 5.03 -12.54 -11.72
C TYR A 203 4.43 -13.71 -12.51
N LEU A 204 5.18 -14.27 -13.47
CA LEU A 204 4.73 -15.38 -14.30
C LEU A 204 4.44 -16.65 -13.49
N GLN A 205 5.25 -16.93 -12.47
CA GLN A 205 5.03 -18.05 -11.55
C GLN A 205 3.73 -17.86 -10.74
N GLY A 206 3.45 -16.62 -10.33
CA GLY A 206 2.18 -16.23 -9.72
C GLY A 206 1.01 -16.50 -10.66
N GLU A 207 1.05 -15.98 -11.88
CA GLU A 207 0.00 -16.16 -12.90
C GLU A 207 -0.27 -17.64 -13.23
N ALA A 208 0.78 -18.47 -13.29
CA ALA A 208 0.65 -19.91 -13.50
C ALA A 208 -0.14 -20.60 -12.39
N THR A 209 -0.06 -20.11 -11.15
CA THR A 209 -0.84 -20.62 -10.01
C THR A 209 -2.35 -20.39 -10.20
N TRP A 210 -2.71 -19.34 -10.96
CA TRP A 210 -4.08 -19.02 -11.34
C TRP A 210 -4.51 -19.66 -12.68
N GLY A 211 -3.68 -20.54 -13.26
CA GLY A 211 -3.93 -21.20 -14.54
C GLY A 211 -3.80 -20.27 -15.76
N ARG A 212 -3.18 -19.09 -15.59
CA ARG A 212 -2.94 -18.14 -16.68
C ARG A 212 -1.59 -18.41 -17.33
N GLY A 213 -1.53 -18.30 -18.65
CA GLY A 213 -0.29 -18.43 -19.41
C GLY A 213 0.59 -17.17 -19.31
N PRO A 214 1.83 -17.22 -19.82
CA PRO A 214 2.75 -16.10 -19.74
C PRO A 214 2.20 -14.84 -20.42
N ASN A 215 2.16 -13.74 -19.69
CA ASN A 215 1.58 -12.48 -20.17
C ASN A 215 2.34 -11.26 -19.65
N ASP A 216 2.11 -10.14 -20.32
CA ASP A 216 2.73 -8.86 -20.00
C ASP A 216 2.11 -8.25 -18.72
N PRO A 217 2.90 -7.96 -17.67
CA PRO A 217 2.38 -7.50 -16.37
C PRO A 217 1.66 -6.15 -16.41
N PHE A 218 1.87 -5.31 -17.43
CA PHE A 218 1.25 -3.99 -17.52
C PHE A 218 -0.02 -3.99 -18.38
N THR A 219 -0.08 -4.87 -19.38
CA THR A 219 -1.18 -4.90 -20.36
C THR A 219 -2.06 -6.14 -20.23
N GLY A 220 -1.60 -7.18 -19.55
CA GLY A 220 -2.25 -8.49 -19.46
C GLY A 220 -2.27 -9.26 -20.78
N VAL A 221 -1.57 -8.78 -21.81
CA VAL A 221 -1.54 -9.41 -23.14
C VAL A 221 -0.63 -10.64 -23.10
N PRO A 222 -1.11 -11.84 -23.52
CA PRO A 222 -0.28 -13.04 -23.55
C PRO A 222 0.93 -12.90 -24.47
N PHE A 223 2.08 -13.44 -24.06
CA PHE A 223 3.25 -13.51 -24.92
C PHE A 223 3.00 -14.47 -26.08
N SER A 224 3.44 -14.09 -27.27
CA SER A 224 3.30 -14.87 -28.51
C SER A 224 4.67 -15.15 -29.12
N ARG A 225 4.75 -15.91 -30.22
CA ARG A 225 6.04 -16.14 -30.92
C ARG A 225 6.70 -14.85 -31.39
N HIS A 226 5.92 -13.81 -31.66
CA HIS A 226 6.38 -12.51 -32.17
C HIS A 226 6.36 -11.39 -31.12
N SER A 227 5.91 -11.69 -29.89
CA SER A 227 5.78 -10.71 -28.80
C SER A 227 6.28 -11.36 -27.51
N LYS A 228 7.57 -11.22 -27.23
CA LYS A 228 8.23 -11.79 -26.05
C LYS A 228 9.14 -10.77 -25.38
N PRO A 229 9.36 -10.92 -24.07
CA PRO A 229 10.39 -10.16 -23.36
C PRO A 229 11.77 -10.40 -23.98
N ALA A 230 12.57 -9.34 -24.11
CA ALA A 230 13.94 -9.40 -24.62
C ALA A 230 14.89 -8.64 -23.67
N PRO A 231 16.17 -9.04 -23.53
CA PRO A 231 17.13 -8.28 -22.72
C PRO A 231 17.22 -6.81 -23.16
N HIS A 232 17.41 -5.88 -22.23
CA HIS A 232 17.52 -4.44 -22.53
C HIS A 232 19.00 -3.99 -22.59
N PRO A 233 19.70 -4.11 -23.73
CA PRO A 233 21.16 -3.92 -23.80
C PRO A 233 21.63 -2.51 -23.41
N VAL A 234 20.80 -1.48 -23.59
CA VAL A 234 21.16 -0.08 -23.27
C VAL A 234 21.23 0.17 -21.75
N LEU A 235 20.48 -0.57 -20.94
CA LEU A 235 20.53 -0.46 -19.49
C LEU A 235 21.62 -1.36 -18.89
N ASN A 236 22.07 -2.38 -19.62
CA ASN A 236 23.16 -3.27 -19.20
C ASN A 236 24.56 -2.73 -19.48
N ALA A 237 24.69 -1.70 -20.32
CA ALA A 237 25.97 -1.20 -20.83
C ALA A 237 26.45 0.09 -20.15
N ARG A 238 25.77 0.55 -19.10
CA ARG A 238 25.94 1.88 -18.51
C ARG A 238 26.36 1.80 -17.05
#